data_AF-A0AAP5I5A9-F1
#
_entry.id   AF-A0AAP5I5A9-F1
#
_cell.length_a   1.000
_cell.length_b   1.000
_cell.length_c   1.000
_cell.angle_alpha   90.00
_cell.angle_beta   90.00
_cell.angle_gamma   90.00
#
_symmetry.space_group_name_H-M   'P 1'
#
loop_
_entity.id
_entity.type
_entity.pdbx_description
1 polymer ?
#
loop_
_entity_poly.entity_id
_entity_poly.type
_entity_poly.pdbx_seq_one_letter_code
_entity_poly.pdbx_strand_id
1 'polypeptide(L)'
;MSTTLGRPSSLIHEICIEKVDRWNLFKFSESLQMRMENLLEKKKADQLTPEEVAELDAIGELDRIFTHINAMVAASPSQDPCLSAPLPKGEGLLPRGDAGGERASL
;
A
#
# COMPACT_ATOMS: atom_id res chain seq x y z
N MET A 1 9.78 36.21 -3.79
CA MET A 1 9.40 35.12 -4.72
C MET A 1 9.24 33.85 -3.89
N SER A 2 8.05 33.24 -3.93
CA SER A 2 7.53 32.05 -3.22
C SER A 2 7.63 31.97 -1.68
N THR A 3 6.62 32.51 -0.99
CA THR A 3 6.35 32.33 0.45
C THR A 3 5.42 31.13 0.76
N THR A 4 5.38 30.12 -0.12
CA THR A 4 4.49 28.95 -0.03
C THR A 4 5.13 27.71 0.61
N LEU A 5 6.36 27.82 1.15
CA LEU A 5 7.17 26.70 1.66
C LEU A 5 6.52 25.89 2.81
N GLY A 6 5.59 26.48 3.57
CA GLY A 6 4.99 25.82 4.75
C GLY A 6 3.67 25.09 4.50
N ARG A 7 3.25 24.89 3.24
CA ARG A 7 2.00 24.18 2.93
C ARG A 7 2.30 22.81 2.30
N PRO A 8 1.90 21.70 2.94
CA PRO A 8 2.08 20.37 2.33
C PRO A 8 1.35 20.26 0.99
N SER A 9 0.22 20.97 0.83
CA SER A 9 -0.53 21.01 -0.42
C SER A 9 0.26 21.62 -1.59
N SER A 10 1.23 22.50 -1.32
CA SER A 10 2.05 23.11 -2.36
C SER A 10 3.04 22.11 -2.95
N LEU A 11 3.41 21.06 -2.22
CA LEU A 11 4.37 20.04 -2.67
C LEU A 11 3.67 18.88 -3.37
N ILE A 12 2.34 18.93 -3.53
CA ILE A 12 1.57 17.86 -4.19
C ILE A 12 2.02 17.66 -5.65
N HIS A 13 2.47 18.72 -6.32
CA HIS A 13 2.96 18.62 -7.70
C HIS A 13 4.31 17.89 -7.83
N GLU A 14 5.07 17.76 -6.74
CA GLU A 14 6.34 17.03 -6.68
C GLU A 14 6.13 15.55 -6.29
N ILE A 15 4.89 15.10 -6.14
CA ILE A 15 4.60 13.70 -5.79
C ILE A 15 4.61 12.85 -7.06
N CYS A 16 5.29 11.70 -7.00
CA CYS A 16 5.29 10.70 -8.04
C CYS A 16 4.54 9.44 -7.56
N ILE A 17 3.78 8.82 -8.46
CA ILE A 17 3.19 7.50 -8.19
C ILE A 17 4.13 6.46 -8.81
N GLU A 18 4.62 5.54 -7.99
CA GLU A 18 5.43 4.42 -8.44
C GLU A 18 4.66 3.12 -8.34
N LYS A 19 4.70 2.33 -9.41
CA LYS A 19 4.14 1.00 -9.41
C LYS A 19 5.17 0.02 -8.85
N VAL A 20 4.90 -0.51 -7.65
CA VAL A 20 5.70 -1.55 -7.00
C VAL A 20 4.87 -2.84 -7.01
N ASP A 21 5.30 -3.82 -7.80
CA ASP A 21 4.55 -5.05 -8.11
C ASP A 21 3.14 -4.77 -8.64
N ARG A 22 2.14 -4.87 -7.75
CA ARG A 22 0.71 -4.71 -8.02
C ARG A 22 0.14 -3.46 -7.38
N TRP A 23 0.95 -2.72 -6.62
CA TRP A 23 0.53 -1.55 -5.86
C TRP A 23 0.99 -0.27 -6.53
N ASN A 24 0.11 0.72 -6.58
CA ASN A 24 0.49 2.08 -6.94
C ASN A 24 0.78 2.82 -5.63
N LEU A 25 2.06 2.97 -5.31
CA LEU A 25 2.53 3.60 -4.08
C LEU A 25 2.90 5.06 -4.36
N PHE A 26 2.62 5.92 -3.39
CA PHE A 26 3.01 7.32 -3.45
C PHE A 26 4.45 7.45 -2.98
N LYS A 27 5.26 8.17 -3.75
CA LYS A 27 6.63 8.52 -3.39
C LYS A 27 6.92 9.99 -3.70
N PHE A 28 7.91 10.54 -3.05
CA PHE A 28 8.46 11.84 -3.40
C PHE A 28 9.23 11.78 -4.73
N SER A 29 9.20 12.86 -5.51
CA SER A 29 10.11 13.06 -6.64
C SER A 29 11.56 13.08 -6.16
N GLU A 30 12.49 12.76 -7.06
CA GLU A 30 13.93 12.82 -6.77
C GLU A 30 14.36 14.23 -6.33
N SER A 31 13.79 15.28 -6.93
CA SER A 31 14.00 16.67 -6.53
C SER A 31 13.58 16.92 -5.08
N LEU A 32 12.41 16.44 -4.68
CA LEU A 32 11.88 16.66 -3.33
C LEU A 32 12.61 15.79 -2.28
N GLN A 33 13.03 14.58 -2.63
CA GLN A 33 13.87 13.74 -1.77
C GLN A 33 15.22 14.39 -1.49
N MET A 34 15.92 14.83 -2.54
CA MET A 34 17.19 15.57 -2.41
C MET A 34 17.02 16.85 -1.59
N ARG A 35 15.88 17.53 -1.73
CA ARG A 35 15.56 18.72 -0.95
C ARG A 35 15.40 18.39 0.53
N MET A 36 14.67 17.33 0.86
CA MET A 36 14.51 16.85 2.23
C MET A 36 15.86 16.47 2.86
N GLU A 37 16.70 15.74 2.14
CA GLU A 37 18.03 15.34 2.62
C GLU A 37 18.91 16.55 2.94
N ASN A 38 18.95 17.53 2.04
CA ASN A 38 19.69 18.78 2.25
C ASN A 38 19.16 19.56 3.48
N LEU A 39 17.85 19.64 3.66
CA LEU A 39 17.23 20.25 4.85
C LEU A 39 17.60 19.49 6.13
N LEU A 40 17.65 18.15 6.09
CA LEU A 40 18.07 17.33 7.23
C LEU A 40 19.56 17.49 7.55
N GLU A 41 20.42 17.62 6.54
CA GLU A 41 21.84 17.94 6.74
C GLU A 41 22.01 19.31 7.39
N LYS A 42 21.31 20.33 6.89
CA LYS A 42 21.27 21.65 7.49
C LYS A 42 20.73 21.64 8.91
N LYS A 43 19.73 20.80 9.20
CA LYS A 43 19.18 20.60 10.55
C LYS A 43 20.25 20.08 11.50
N LYS A 44 21.01 19.06 11.08
CA LYS A 44 22.10 18.50 11.87
C LYS A 44 23.20 19.52 12.15
N ALA A 45 23.38 20.49 11.27
CA ALA A 45 24.34 21.57 11.42
C ALA A 45 23.77 22.81 12.13
N ASP A 46 22.52 22.76 12.63
CA ASP A 46 21.79 23.87 13.24
C ASP A 46 21.75 25.15 12.37
N GLN A 47 21.74 24.97 11.04
CA GLN A 47 21.79 26.04 10.03
C GLN A 47 20.46 26.24 9.29
N LEU A 48 19.38 25.60 9.74
CA LEU A 48 18.06 25.77 9.15
C LEU A 48 17.51 27.17 9.43
N THR A 49 17.04 27.85 8.39
CA THR A 49 16.26 29.07 8.58
C THR A 49 14.82 28.72 9.00
N PRO A 50 14.06 29.66 9.61
CA PRO A 50 12.66 29.42 9.97
C PRO A 50 11.79 28.97 8.80
N GLU A 51 12.07 29.47 7.58
CA GLU A 51 11.39 29.06 6.36
C GLU A 51 11.72 27.61 5.99
N GLU A 52 12.98 27.22 6.11
CA GLU A 52 13.44 25.85 5.85
C GLU A 52 12.92 24.86 6.90
N VAL A 53 12.75 25.29 8.16
CA VAL A 53 12.06 24.51 9.20
C VAL A 53 10.62 24.24 8.80
N ALA A 54 9.89 25.27 8.36
CA ALA A 54 8.51 25.12 7.91
C ALA A 54 8.39 24.22 6.66
N GLU A 55 9.36 24.29 5.74
CA GLU A 55 9.47 23.38 4.58
C GLU A 55 9.67 21.94 5.03
N LEU A 56 10.61 21.70 5.95
CA LEU A 56 10.89 20.37 6.48
C LEU A 56 9.69 19.77 7.22
N ASP A 57 8.95 20.57 8.00
CA ASP A 57 7.72 20.14 8.65
C ASP A 57 6.63 19.77 7.64
N ALA A 58 6.45 20.58 6.59
CA ALA A 58 5.49 20.29 5.52
C ALA A 58 5.83 19.00 4.75
N ILE A 59 7.12 18.77 4.44
CA ILE A 59 7.58 17.52 3.83
C ILE A 59 7.33 16.34 4.77
N GLY A 60 7.63 16.48 6.06
CA GLY A 60 7.41 15.42 7.06
C GLY A 60 5.93 15.07 7.25
N GLU A 61 5.02 16.04 7.11
CA GLU A 61 3.58 15.79 7.14
C GLU A 61 3.12 14.97 5.91
N LEU A 62 3.64 15.31 4.72
CA LEU A 62 3.36 14.54 3.50
C LEU A 62 3.87 13.10 3.59
N ASP A 63 5.05 12.90 4.15
CA ASP A 63 5.64 11.57 4.33
C ASP A 63 4.73 10.67 5.19
N ARG A 64 4.17 11.23 6.26
CA ARG A 64 3.20 10.53 7.12
C ARG A 64 1.91 10.19 6.36
N ILE A 65 1.40 11.12 5.56
CA ILE A 65 0.21 10.89 4.72
C ILE A 65 0.48 9.76 3.74
N PHE A 66 1.62 9.77 3.03
CA PHE A 66 1.96 8.70 2.09
C PHE A 66 2.20 7.38 2.78
N THR A 67 2.91 7.36 3.90
CA THR A 67 3.10 6.14 4.69
C THR A 67 1.77 5.55 5.11
N HIS A 68 0.80 6.37 5.53
CA HIS A 68 -0.54 5.91 5.88
C HIS A 68 -1.30 5.36 4.67
N ILE A 69 -1.32 6.09 3.56
CA ILE A 69 -2.01 5.65 2.33
C ILE A 69 -1.34 4.38 1.78
N ASN A 70 -0.01 4.34 1.70
CA ASN A 70 0.76 3.20 1.23
C ASN A 70 0.54 1.98 2.14
N ALA A 71 0.45 2.17 3.46
CA ALA A 71 0.11 1.10 4.40
C ALA A 71 -1.32 0.58 4.18
N MET A 72 -2.30 1.46 3.95
CA MET A 72 -3.68 1.05 3.63
C MET A 72 -3.76 0.32 2.29
N VAL A 73 -3.04 0.81 1.27
CA VAL A 73 -2.94 0.18 -0.05
C VAL A 73 -2.34 -1.21 0.12
N ALA A 74 -1.15 -1.32 0.72
CA ALA A 74 -0.47 -2.60 0.94
C ALA A 74 -1.25 -3.59 1.83
N ALA A 75 -2.02 -3.08 2.80
CA ALA A 75 -2.84 -3.90 3.70
C ALA A 75 -4.18 -4.35 3.09
N SER A 76 -4.60 -3.80 1.95
CA SER A 76 -5.88 -4.15 1.31
C SER A 76 -5.79 -5.52 0.64
N PRO A 77 -6.40 -6.61 1.15
CA PRO A 77 -6.15 -7.98 0.68
C PRO A 77 -6.78 -8.34 -0.68
N SER A 78 -7.01 -7.38 -1.58
CA SER A 78 -7.91 -7.53 -2.74
C SER A 78 -7.28 -7.08 -4.07
N GLN A 79 -6.07 -7.55 -4.37
CA GLN A 79 -5.47 -7.46 -5.71
C GLN A 79 -5.09 -8.85 -6.26
N ASP A 80 -5.81 -9.89 -5.83
CA ASP A 80 -5.82 -11.22 -6.47
C ASP A 80 -7.28 -11.56 -6.86
N PRO A 81 -7.68 -11.44 -8.15
CA PRO A 81 -9.04 -11.78 -8.60
C PRO A 81 -9.35 -13.29 -8.58
N CYS A 82 -8.43 -14.14 -8.12
CA CYS A 82 -8.56 -15.61 -8.22
C CYS A 82 -9.03 -16.32 -6.94
N LEU A 83 -9.18 -15.63 -5.79
CA LEU A 83 -9.54 -16.28 -4.52
C LEU A 83 -11.01 -16.09 -4.11
N SER A 84 -11.93 -16.04 -5.08
CA SER A 84 -13.39 -16.05 -4.86
C SER A 84 -14.07 -17.33 -5.35
N ALA A 85 -13.32 -18.37 -5.73
CA ALA A 85 -13.92 -19.67 -6.02
C ALA A 85 -14.43 -20.29 -4.70
N PRO A 86 -15.74 -20.55 -4.54
CA PRO A 86 -16.22 -21.34 -3.44
C PRO A 86 -15.60 -22.73 -3.56
N LEU A 87 -14.96 -23.22 -2.50
CA LEU A 87 -14.57 -24.62 -2.40
C LEU A 87 -15.77 -25.51 -2.76
N PRO A 88 -15.61 -26.53 -3.63
CA PRO A 88 -16.70 -27.46 -3.89
C PRO A 88 -17.06 -28.13 -2.56
N LYS A 89 -18.31 -27.94 -2.12
CA LYS A 89 -18.88 -28.66 -0.98
C LYS A 89 -18.70 -30.15 -1.21
N GLY A 90 -18.25 -30.82 -0.16
CA GLY A 90 -17.75 -32.18 -0.18
C GLY A 90 -18.68 -33.21 -0.83
N GLU A 91 -18.01 -34.18 -1.43
CA GLU A 91 -18.19 -35.61 -1.16
C GLU A 91 -19.55 -36.01 -0.61
N GLY A 92 -20.38 -36.58 -1.48
CA GLY A 92 -21.62 -37.23 -1.11
C GLY A 92 -22.08 -38.19 -2.19
N LEU A 93 -21.91 -39.49 -1.89
CA LEU A 93 -22.68 -40.62 -2.41
C LEU A 93 -22.15 -41.36 -3.65
N LEU A 94 -21.14 -42.20 -3.43
CA LEU A 94 -21.12 -43.54 -4.02
C LEU A 94 -21.86 -44.50 -3.07
N PRO A 95 -22.99 -45.11 -3.45
CA PRO A 95 -23.40 -46.34 -2.81
C PRO A 95 -22.76 -47.52 -3.57
N ARG A 96 -21.68 -48.06 -3.01
CA ARG A 96 -21.37 -49.49 -3.17
C ARG A 96 -22.38 -50.26 -2.32
N GLY A 97 -23.43 -50.77 -2.95
CA GLY A 97 -24.38 -51.70 -2.36
C GLY A 97 -24.38 -53.00 -3.14
N ASP A 98 -23.33 -53.82 -2.95
CA ASP A 98 -23.37 -55.24 -3.26
C ASP A 98 -23.80 -55.96 -1.98
N ALA A 99 -25.06 -56.38 -1.91
CA ALA A 99 -25.57 -57.33 -0.91
C ALA A 99 -26.96 -57.85 -1.28
N GLY A 100 -27.06 -59.16 -1.53
CA GLY A 100 -28.23 -59.95 -1.14
C GLY A 100 -29.32 -60.16 -2.20
N GLY A 101 -29.05 -60.99 -3.22
CA GLY A 101 -30.06 -61.60 -4.07
C GLY A 101 -30.30 -63.05 -3.65
N GLU A 102 -31.38 -63.23 -2.92
CA GLU A 102 -31.90 -64.40 -2.21
C GLU A 102 -32.04 -65.70 -3.02
N ARG A 103 -31.82 -66.82 -2.32
CA ARG A 103 -32.15 -68.18 -2.73
C ARG A 103 -33.67 -68.38 -2.70
N ALA A 104 -34.26 -68.86 -3.78
CA ALA A 104 -35.48 -69.68 -3.77
C ALA A 104 -35.24 -70.79 -4.81
N SER A 105 -34.91 -72.03 -4.43
CA SER A 105 -35.76 -73.08 -3.83
C SER A 105 -36.94 -73.48 -4.72
N LEU A 106 -36.76 -74.63 -5.37
CA LEU A 106 -37.73 -75.62 -5.89
C LEU A 106 -38.67 -75.19 -7.02
#